data_AF-A0A7V8FI24-F1
#
_entry.id   AF-A0A7V8FI24-F1
#
_cell.length_a   1.000
_cell.length_b   1.000
_cell.length_c   1.000
_cell.angle_alpha   90.00
_cell.angle_beta   90.00
_cell.angle_gamma   90.00
#
_symmetry.space_group_name_H-M   'P 1'
#
loop_
_entity.id
_entity.type
_entity.pdbx_description
1 polymer ?
#
loop_
_entity_poly.entity_id
_entity_poly.type
_entity_poly.pdbx_seq_one_letter_code
_entity_poly.pdbx_strand_id
1 'polypeptide(L)'
;MADSSSAGRAAGTKAAMRRPIPPHITARDMLHRHLHEAGLGLAALAPAWGCKPFSVWRVFQRAQRHLQPQHVEGAIAVLRLDEFDANDLRLRAAREAGWRIDPNFILEPMA
;
A
#
# COMPACT_ATOMS: atom_id res chain seq x y z
N MET A 1 25.70 26.39 14.45
CA MET A 1 24.26 26.08 14.54
C MET A 1 23.77 25.92 13.11
N ALA A 2 23.65 24.67 12.64
CA ALA A 2 23.30 24.37 11.26
C ALA A 2 21.79 24.15 11.15
N ASP A 3 21.17 24.93 10.28
CA ASP A 3 19.76 24.91 9.94
C ASP A 3 19.31 23.52 9.46
N SER A 4 18.33 22.95 10.15
CA SER A 4 17.65 21.72 9.75
C SER A 4 16.43 22.09 8.91
N SER A 5 16.64 22.42 7.65
CA SER A 5 15.54 22.58 6.68
C SER A 5 15.14 21.21 6.15
N SER A 6 14.18 20.56 6.80
CA SER A 6 13.56 19.33 6.34
C SER A 6 12.72 19.61 5.10
N ALA A 7 13.27 19.28 3.94
CA ALA A 7 12.57 19.28 2.67
C ALA A 7 11.30 18.41 2.74
N GLY A 8 10.16 19.05 2.97
CA GLY A 8 8.83 18.48 2.74
C GLY A 8 8.67 18.19 1.26
N ARG A 9 9.00 16.98 0.82
CA ARG A 9 8.77 16.54 -0.57
C ARG A 9 7.28 16.32 -0.78
N ALA A 10 6.62 17.33 -1.33
CA ALA A 10 5.62 17.25 -2.39
C ALA A 10 4.63 16.05 -2.37
N ALA A 11 4.02 15.72 -1.23
CA ALA A 11 2.95 14.70 -1.17
C ALA A 11 1.64 15.18 -1.85
N GLY A 12 1.42 16.50 -1.96
CA GLY A 12 0.13 17.07 -2.35
C GLY A 12 -0.20 17.04 -3.84
N THR A 13 0.79 17.14 -4.75
CA THR A 13 0.51 17.29 -6.19
C THR A 13 0.29 15.97 -6.91
N LYS A 14 0.95 14.89 -6.46
CA LYS A 14 0.81 13.57 -7.07
C LYS A 14 -0.54 12.94 -6.74
N ALA A 15 -1.00 13.06 -5.49
CA ALA A 15 -2.29 12.55 -5.02
C ALA A 15 -3.48 13.10 -5.81
N ALA A 16 -3.46 14.41 -6.13
CA ALA A 16 -4.52 15.07 -6.91
C ALA A 16 -4.63 14.58 -8.37
N MET A 17 -3.57 13.97 -8.91
CA MET A 17 -3.54 13.41 -10.28
C MET A 17 -3.81 11.90 -10.30
N ARG A 18 -4.02 11.25 -9.15
CA ARG A 18 -4.26 9.81 -9.08
C ARG A 18 -5.63 9.48 -9.63
N ARG A 19 -5.67 8.54 -10.58
CA ARG A 19 -6.93 7.98 -11.05
C ARG A 19 -7.51 7.09 -9.95
N PRO A 20 -8.83 7.18 -9.68
CA PRO A 20 -9.46 6.30 -8.70
C PRO A 20 -9.19 4.84 -9.08
N ILE A 21 -8.87 4.02 -8.08
CA ILE A 21 -8.52 2.62 -8.27
C ILE A 21 -9.76 1.87 -8.77
N PRO A 22 -9.73 1.29 -10.00
CA PRO A 22 -10.86 0.55 -10.51
C PRO A 22 -11.28 -0.60 -9.57
N PRO A 23 -12.57 -0.96 -9.52
CA PRO A 23 -13.08 -1.91 -8.53
C PRO A 23 -12.47 -3.32 -8.64
N HIS A 24 -12.04 -3.72 -9.83
CA HIS A 24 -11.42 -5.03 -10.12
C HIS A 24 -9.94 -5.12 -9.73
N ILE A 25 -9.29 -3.99 -9.40
CA ILE A 25 -7.88 -3.97 -9.01
C ILE A 25 -7.75 -4.48 -7.57
N THR A 26 -6.94 -5.52 -7.40
CA THR A 26 -6.66 -6.11 -6.10
C THR A 26 -5.54 -5.40 -5.35
N ALA A 27 -5.42 -5.61 -4.05
CA ALA A 27 -4.29 -5.14 -3.25
C ALA A 27 -2.95 -5.68 -3.79
N ARG A 28 -2.96 -6.89 -4.37
CA ARG A 28 -1.77 -7.44 -5.05
C ARG A 28 -1.43 -6.67 -6.32
N ASP A 29 -2.42 -6.31 -7.13
CA ASP A 29 -2.20 -5.51 -8.35
C ASP A 29 -1.65 -4.12 -8.00
N MET A 30 -2.15 -3.51 -6.91
CA MET A 30 -1.61 -2.27 -6.37
C MET A 30 -0.14 -2.43 -5.95
N LEU A 31 0.19 -3.50 -5.21
CA LEU A 31 1.57 -3.77 -4.83
C LEU A 31 2.49 -4.00 -6.04
N HIS A 32 2.01 -4.74 -7.04
CA HIS A 32 2.75 -4.94 -8.30
C HIS A 32 3.04 -3.60 -8.99
N ARG A 33 2.05 -2.70 -9.04
CA ARG A 33 2.24 -1.35 -9.59
C ARG A 33 3.29 -0.56 -8.82
N HIS A 34 3.17 -0.49 -7.50
CA HIS A 34 4.11 0.29 -6.68
C HIS A 34 5.54 -0.26 -6.72
N LEU A 35 5.69 -1.59 -6.74
CA LEU A 35 6.99 -2.24 -6.94
C LEU A 35 7.61 -1.85 -8.28
N HIS A 36 6.81 -1.89 -9.36
CA HIS A 36 7.26 -1.50 -10.69
C HIS A 36 7.66 -0.01 -10.74
N GLU A 37 6.85 0.89 -10.17
CA GLU A 37 7.15 2.32 -10.08
C GLU A 37 8.41 2.62 -9.26
N ALA A 38 8.69 1.81 -8.24
CA ALA A 38 9.90 1.89 -7.42
C ALA A 38 11.13 1.22 -8.06
N GLY A 39 10.98 0.53 -9.20
CA GLY A 39 12.05 -0.26 -9.81
C GLY A 39 12.47 -1.49 -8.99
N LEU A 40 11.59 -2.00 -8.15
CA LEU A 40 11.84 -3.13 -7.24
C LEU A 40 11.14 -4.41 -7.71
N GLY A 41 11.80 -5.54 -7.48
CA GLY A 41 11.17 -6.86 -7.63
C GLY A 41 10.46 -7.30 -6.36
N LEU A 42 9.55 -8.29 -6.47
CA LEU A 42 8.85 -8.88 -5.32
C LEU A 42 9.78 -9.29 -4.17
N ALA A 43 10.96 -9.82 -4.49
CA ALA A 43 11.95 -10.24 -3.50
C ALA A 43 12.35 -9.13 -2.51
N ALA A 44 12.21 -7.85 -2.88
CA ALA A 44 12.49 -6.72 -2.01
C ALA A 44 11.59 -6.67 -0.75
N LEU A 45 10.42 -7.31 -0.79
CA LEU A 45 9.49 -7.38 0.34
C LEU A 45 9.90 -8.43 1.38
N ALA A 46 10.79 -9.36 1.03
CA ALA A 46 11.13 -10.51 1.86
C ALA A 46 11.64 -10.15 3.27
N PRO A 47 12.53 -9.14 3.43
CA PRO A 47 13.00 -8.74 4.76
C PRO A 47 11.86 -8.20 5.64
N ALA A 48 11.00 -7.34 5.09
CA ALA A 48 9.88 -6.76 5.83
C ALA A 48 8.79 -7.78 6.18
N TRP A 49 8.70 -8.86 5.40
CA TRP A 49 7.79 -9.98 5.66
C TRP A 49 8.43 -11.07 6.51
N GLY A 50 9.69 -10.92 6.93
CA GLY A 50 10.42 -11.89 7.74
C GLY A 50 10.55 -13.26 7.07
N CYS A 51 10.61 -13.33 5.73
CA CYS A 51 10.62 -14.59 4.99
C CYS A 51 11.69 -14.62 3.88
N LYS A 52 11.86 -15.78 3.25
CA LYS A 52 12.77 -15.94 2.10
C LYS A 52 12.15 -15.32 0.82
N PRO A 53 12.94 -14.82 -0.14
CA PRO A 53 12.44 -14.24 -1.39
C PRO A 53 11.41 -15.11 -2.13
N PHE A 54 11.64 -16.42 -2.20
CA PHE A 54 10.71 -17.35 -2.83
C PHE A 54 9.35 -17.45 -2.09
N SER A 55 9.33 -17.26 -0.78
CA SER A 55 8.09 -17.26 0.01
C SER A 55 7.21 -16.05 -0.33
N VAL A 56 7.80 -14.91 -0.68
CA VAL A 56 7.04 -13.74 -1.15
C VAL A 56 6.23 -14.11 -2.39
N TRP A 57 6.87 -14.73 -3.38
CA TRP A 57 6.20 -15.18 -4.59
C TRP A 57 5.06 -16.16 -4.29
N ARG A 58 5.27 -17.10 -3.36
CA ARG A 58 4.21 -18.04 -2.92
C ARG A 58 3.02 -17.32 -2.28
N VAL A 59 3.24 -16.26 -1.51
CA VAL A 59 2.17 -15.42 -0.95
C VAL A 59 1.42 -14.69 -2.07
N PHE A 60 2.11 -14.19 -3.09
CA PHE A 60 1.47 -13.53 -4.23
C PHE A 60 0.65 -14.49 -5.11
N GLN A 61 1.11 -15.72 -5.33
CA GLN A 61 0.38 -16.69 -6.15
C GLN A 61 -0.90 -17.26 -5.51
N ARG A 62 -1.03 -17.18 -4.19
CA ARG A 62 -2.20 -17.70 -3.48
C ARG A 62 -3.37 -16.73 -3.58
N ALA A 63 -3.88 -16.52 -4.80
CA ALA A 63 -4.99 -15.61 -5.12
C ALA A 63 -6.15 -15.69 -4.10
N GLN A 64 -6.53 -16.92 -3.73
CA GLN A 64 -7.61 -17.25 -2.79
C GLN A 64 -7.36 -16.86 -1.33
N ARG A 65 -6.14 -16.46 -0.97
CA ARG A 65 -5.78 -15.98 0.37
C ARG A 65 -5.47 -14.50 0.27
N HIS A 66 -6.17 -13.68 1.05
CA HIS A 66 -5.90 -12.25 1.11
C HIS A 66 -4.56 -11.95 1.77
N LEU A 67 -4.00 -10.78 1.47
CA LEU A 67 -2.79 -10.31 2.14
C LEU A 67 -3.10 -10.09 3.63
N GLN A 68 -2.22 -10.58 4.49
CA GLN A 68 -2.30 -10.33 5.92
C GLN A 68 -1.87 -8.89 6.23
N PRO A 69 -2.34 -8.29 7.34
CA PRO A 69 -1.95 -6.93 7.72
C PRO A 69 -0.43 -6.71 7.74
N GLN A 70 0.33 -7.67 8.27
CA GLN A 70 1.80 -7.62 8.27
C GLN A 70 2.43 -7.52 6.88
N HIS A 71 1.82 -8.16 5.87
CA HIS A 71 2.31 -8.08 4.49
C HIS A 71 2.06 -6.69 3.89
N VAL A 72 0.91 -6.11 4.21
CA VAL A 72 0.52 -4.76 3.77
C VAL A 72 1.43 -3.72 4.40
N GLU A 73 1.57 -3.73 5.73
CA GLU A 73 2.42 -2.77 6.45
C GLU A 73 3.90 -2.91 6.08
N GLY A 74 4.39 -4.15 5.94
CA GLY A 74 5.76 -4.40 5.50
C GLY A 74 6.03 -3.85 4.09
N ALA A 75 5.06 -3.96 3.19
CA ALA A 75 5.20 -3.40 1.84
C ALA A 75 5.15 -1.86 1.83
N ILE A 76 4.25 -1.26 2.62
CA ILE A 76 4.17 0.20 2.82
C ILE A 76 5.53 0.75 3.28
N ALA A 77 6.15 0.08 4.26
CA ALA A 77 7.44 0.49 4.80
C ALA A 77 8.58 0.37 3.78
N VAL A 78 8.66 -0.74 3.04
CA VAL A 78 9.71 -0.96 2.01
C VAL A 78 9.58 0.04 0.86
N LEU A 79 8.35 0.25 0.39
CA LEU A 79 8.05 1.12 -0.73
C LEU A 79 8.02 2.60 -0.35
N ARG A 80 8.04 2.91 0.96
CA ARG A 80 7.89 4.26 1.52
C ARG A 80 6.69 4.98 0.90
N LEU A 81 5.56 4.27 0.83
CA LEU A 81 4.33 4.84 0.30
C LEU A 81 3.93 6.06 1.13
N ASP A 82 3.43 7.09 0.46
CA ASP A 82 2.82 8.22 1.15
C ASP A 82 1.52 7.79 1.84
N GLU A 83 1.00 8.66 2.69
CA GLU A 83 -0.19 8.39 3.48
C GLU A 83 -1.40 7.98 2.63
N PHE A 84 -1.58 8.61 1.46
CA PHE A 84 -2.69 8.31 0.56
C PHE A 84 -2.55 6.92 -0.08
N ASP A 85 -1.38 6.60 -0.65
CA ASP A 85 -1.14 5.27 -1.26
C ASP A 85 -1.20 4.16 -0.21
N ALA A 86 -0.65 4.42 0.98
CA ALA A 86 -0.69 3.49 2.09
C ALA A 86 -2.14 3.23 2.54
N ASN A 87 -2.97 4.27 2.64
CA ASN A 87 -4.36 4.14 3.04
C ASN A 87 -5.21 3.45 1.98
N ASP A 88 -5.01 3.77 0.70
CA ASP A 88 -5.68 3.08 -0.41
C ASP A 88 -5.36 1.58 -0.39
N LEU A 89 -4.10 1.22 -0.17
CA LEU A 89 -3.66 -0.17 -0.10
C LEU A 89 -4.28 -0.91 1.10
N ARG A 90 -4.26 -0.28 2.29
CA ARG A 90 -4.89 -0.83 3.50
C ARG A 90 -6.38 -1.05 3.30
N LEU A 91 -7.07 -0.03 2.78
CA LEU A 91 -8.52 -0.07 2.55
C LEU A 91 -8.88 -1.18 1.55
N ARG A 92 -8.12 -1.33 0.47
CA ARG A 92 -8.31 -2.39 -0.50
C ARG A 92 -8.10 -3.77 0.12
N ALA A 93 -6.98 -3.97 0.83
CA ALA A 93 -6.67 -5.25 1.48
C ALA A 93 -7.71 -5.63 2.54
N ALA A 94 -8.20 -4.66 3.33
CA ALA A 94 -9.23 -4.88 4.33
C ALA A 94 -10.58 -5.26 3.68
N ARG A 95 -10.99 -4.56 2.62
CA ARG A 95 -12.20 -4.90 1.86
C ARG A 95 -12.15 -6.30 1.26
N GLU A 96 -11.02 -6.69 0.66
CA GLU A 96 -10.82 -8.06 0.18
C GLU A 96 -10.91 -9.08 1.31
N ALA A 97 -10.35 -8.77 2.49
CA ALA A 97 -10.47 -9.60 3.68
C ALA A 97 -11.88 -9.64 4.30
N GLY A 98 -12.87 -8.98 3.70
CA GLY A 98 -14.27 -8.98 4.13
C GLY A 98 -14.60 -7.96 5.21
N TRP A 99 -13.69 -7.02 5.51
CA TRP A 99 -13.96 -5.97 6.48
C TRP A 99 -14.99 -4.98 5.90
N ARG A 100 -16.07 -4.78 6.67
CA ARG A 100 -17.11 -3.81 6.35
C ARG A 100 -16.71 -2.46 6.92
N ILE A 101 -15.88 -1.74 6.17
CA ILE A 101 -15.47 -0.38 6.52
C ILE A 101 -16.61 0.55 6.12
N ASP A 102 -17.28 1.11 7.12
CA ASP A 102 -18.36 2.06 6.92
C ASP A 102 -17.80 3.39 6.37
N PRO A 103 -18.20 3.81 5.15
CA PRO A 103 -17.76 5.08 4.59
C PRO A 103 -18.11 6.30 5.44
N ASN A 104 -19.16 6.20 6.27
CA ASN A 104 -19.63 7.31 7.12
C ASN A 104 -18.69 7.62 8.30
N PHE A 105 -17.73 6.74 8.60
CA PHE A 105 -16.70 6.99 9.61
C PHE A 105 -15.43 7.63 9.04
N ILE A 106 -15.36 7.86 7.73
CA ILE A 106 -14.20 8.47 7.05
C ILE A 106 -14.45 9.95 6.74
N LEU A 107 -15.72 10.35 6.61
CA LEU A 107 -16.12 11.73 6.37
C LEU A 107 -16.73 12.26 7.66
N GLU A 108 -16.06 13.18 8.35
CA GLU A 108 -16.75 14.01 9.34
C GLU A 108 -17.98 14.62 8.65
N PRO A 109 -19.18 14.55 9.25
CA PRO A 109 -20.30 15.32 8.74
C PRO A 109 -19.88 16.78 8.82
N MET A 110 -19.71 17.44 7.66
CA MET A 110 -19.70 18.89 7.61
C MET A 110 -21.04 19.35 8.16
N ALA A 111 -21.03 19.80 9.41
CA ALA A 111 -22.14 20.50 10.05
C ALA A 111 -22.34 21.88 9.42
#